data_AF-A0A2V4D4G9-F1
#
_entry.id   AF-A0A2V4D4G9-F1
#
_cell.length_a   1.000
_cell.length_b   1.000
_cell.length_c   1.000
_cell.angle_alpha   90.00
_cell.angle_beta   90.00
_cell.angle_gamma   90.00
#
_symmetry.space_group_name_H-M   'P 1'
#
loop_
_entity.id
_entity.type
_entity.pdbx_description
1 polymer ?
#
loop_
_entity_poly.entity_id
_entity_poly.type
_entity_poly.pdbx_seq_one_letter_code
_entity_poly.pdbx_strand_id
1 'polypeptide(L)'
;RRPGRFDREIEIGVPDRNGRREIVEVHTRGMPISEDFDMDWILENSYGFVGADISALVRESAMKALRRYLPEIDLEEETIPPEVLEKMEVRMDDFKIAIRDIEPSALREIYVEIPAVGWEEVGGLEEVKERLKESVEWPLTKPELFEHFGVKPPRGIVLFGAPGTGKTLLAKAIATEAKANFISIKGPELVSKWVGESERAVREIFKKAKQSAPSIIFLDEFESIAHVRSGGQAGEGSDVMNRVVNQLLASMDGVESMDGVIVVAATNRPEMIDPALLRSGRFERVLHVPPPDAAARAKIAEIHTAPMPLGKFKMGDILKKLDGYTGADIEAICREAALIAMRENKKTVSKKNFEEACKRVRATVTPNMMEYYNKMESMLVSGLSNIKRDERDFIGMEAM
;
A
#
# COMPACT_ATOMS: atom_id res chain seq x y z
N ARG A 1 14.23 -30.90 9.25
CA ARG A 1 14.03 -31.87 8.12
C ARG A 1 15.40 -32.44 7.76
N ARG A 2 15.53 -33.71 7.34
CA ARG A 2 16.83 -34.36 7.07
C ARG A 2 17.14 -34.34 5.56
N PRO A 3 18.32 -33.88 5.14
CA PRO A 3 18.79 -33.98 3.75
C PRO A 3 18.80 -35.45 3.26
N GLY A 4 18.41 -35.69 2.00
CA GLY A 4 18.37 -36.99 1.33
C GLY A 4 16.98 -37.65 1.20
N ARG A 5 15.89 -36.88 1.33
CA ARG A 5 14.50 -37.37 1.20
C ARG A 5 13.63 -36.40 0.40
N PHE A 6 13.27 -35.29 1.03
CA PHE A 6 12.56 -34.19 0.39
C PHE A 6 13.54 -33.02 0.35
N ASP A 7 14.37 -33.04 -0.68
CA ASP A 7 15.53 -32.14 -0.79
C ASP A 7 15.16 -30.84 -1.53
N ARG A 8 14.01 -30.86 -2.20
CA ARG A 8 13.45 -29.72 -2.94
C ARG A 8 12.02 -29.51 -2.50
N GLU A 9 11.72 -28.26 -2.16
CA GLU A 9 10.38 -27.80 -1.84
C GLU A 9 10.01 -26.79 -2.92
N ILE A 10 8.86 -27.00 -3.56
CA ILE A 10 8.29 -26.06 -4.51
C ILE A 10 7.00 -25.57 -3.86
N GLU A 11 7.02 -24.32 -3.43
CA GLU A 11 5.85 -23.65 -2.87
C GLU A 11 5.07 -23.00 -4.02
N ILE A 12 3.80 -23.36 -4.16
CA ILE A 12 2.90 -22.73 -5.13
C ILE A 12 2.13 -21.65 -4.38
N GLY A 13 2.52 -20.39 -4.59
CA GLY A 13 1.88 -19.24 -3.97
C GLY A 13 0.55 -18.87 -4.63
N VAL A 14 -0.13 -17.89 -4.03
CA VAL A 14 -1.30 -17.23 -4.63
C VAL A 14 -0.87 -16.54 -5.94
N PRO A 15 -1.66 -16.64 -7.03
CA PRO A 15 -1.36 -15.96 -8.28
C PRO A 15 -1.32 -14.44 -8.10
N ASP A 16 -0.30 -13.80 -8.70
CA ASP A 16 -0.22 -12.35 -8.85
C ASP A 16 -1.21 -11.84 -9.91
N ARG A 17 -1.24 -10.52 -10.17
CA ARG A 17 -2.19 -9.95 -11.15
C ARG A 17 -2.08 -10.61 -12.54
N ASN A 18 -0.87 -10.95 -12.99
CA ASN A 18 -0.64 -11.59 -14.29
C ASN A 18 -1.08 -13.06 -14.27
N GLY A 19 -0.72 -13.81 -13.23
CA GLY A 19 -1.16 -15.19 -13.05
C GLY A 19 -2.69 -15.27 -12.95
N ARG A 20 -3.35 -14.31 -12.28
CA ARG A 20 -4.82 -14.23 -12.26
C ARG A 20 -5.39 -13.98 -13.65
N ARG A 21 -4.76 -13.11 -14.45
CA ARG A 21 -5.17 -12.87 -15.85
C ARG A 21 -5.13 -14.17 -16.64
N GLU A 22 -4.03 -14.90 -16.57
CA GLU A 22 -3.89 -16.20 -17.24
C GLU A 22 -4.95 -17.20 -16.79
N ILE A 23 -5.23 -17.27 -15.48
CA ILE A 23 -6.25 -18.17 -14.93
C ILE A 23 -7.65 -17.77 -15.44
N VAL A 24 -7.98 -16.48 -15.44
CA VAL A 24 -9.25 -15.98 -16.00
C VAL A 24 -9.34 -16.37 -17.47
N GLU A 25 -8.30 -16.08 -18.28
CA GLU A 25 -8.25 -16.42 -19.71
C GLU A 25 -8.43 -17.92 -19.99
N VAL A 26 -7.86 -18.78 -19.15
CA VAL A 26 -8.05 -20.24 -19.26
C VAL A 26 -9.50 -20.62 -19.01
N HIS A 27 -10.12 -20.07 -17.96
CA HIS A 27 -11.51 -20.40 -17.62
C HIS A 27 -12.55 -19.73 -18.53
N THR A 28 -12.20 -18.63 -19.21
CA THR A 28 -13.08 -17.92 -20.13
C THR A 28 -12.93 -18.36 -21.59
N ARG A 29 -11.88 -19.11 -21.96
CA ARG A 29 -11.57 -19.49 -23.36
C ARG A 29 -12.73 -20.14 -24.13
N GLY A 30 -13.57 -20.93 -23.47
CA GLY A 30 -14.71 -21.63 -24.08
C GLY A 30 -16.06 -21.00 -23.77
N MET A 31 -16.06 -19.82 -23.14
CA MET A 31 -17.25 -19.16 -22.63
C MET A 31 -17.72 -18.10 -23.62
N PRO A 32 -19.01 -18.08 -24.01
CA PRO A 32 -19.54 -17.02 -24.85
C PRO A 32 -19.65 -15.74 -24.01
N ILE A 33 -18.70 -14.84 -24.18
CA ILE A 33 -18.59 -13.61 -23.39
C ILE A 33 -18.91 -12.43 -24.29
N SER A 34 -19.71 -11.49 -23.79
CA SER A 34 -20.07 -10.28 -24.52
C SER A 34 -18.93 -9.26 -24.59
N GLU A 35 -19.02 -8.34 -25.55
CA GLU A 35 -18.00 -7.31 -25.81
C GLU A 35 -17.78 -6.33 -24.63
N ASP A 36 -18.72 -6.25 -23.68
CA ASP A 36 -18.60 -5.40 -22.48
C ASP A 36 -17.69 -6.00 -21.39
N PHE A 37 -17.11 -7.17 -21.62
CA PHE A 37 -16.22 -7.84 -20.69
C PHE A 37 -14.94 -7.05 -20.44
N ASP A 38 -14.74 -6.70 -19.17
CA ASP A 38 -13.59 -5.92 -18.71
C ASP A 38 -12.69 -6.81 -17.83
N MET A 39 -11.61 -7.30 -18.46
CA MET A 39 -10.59 -8.10 -17.79
C MET A 39 -9.93 -7.32 -16.65
N ASP A 40 -9.63 -6.04 -16.84
CA ASP A 40 -8.93 -5.25 -15.84
C ASP A 40 -9.79 -5.01 -14.61
N TRP A 41 -11.10 -4.78 -14.79
CA TRP A 41 -12.04 -4.71 -13.67
C TRP A 41 -12.06 -6.00 -12.85
N ILE A 42 -12.06 -7.18 -13.50
CA ILE A 42 -12.00 -8.46 -12.77
C ILE A 42 -10.69 -8.56 -11.97
N LEU A 43 -9.56 -8.19 -12.56
CA LEU A 43 -8.26 -8.25 -11.89
C LEU A 43 -8.14 -7.31 -10.69
N GLU A 44 -8.80 -6.15 -10.75
CA GLU A 44 -8.85 -5.18 -9.66
C GLU A 44 -9.77 -5.64 -8.52
N ASN A 45 -10.86 -6.36 -8.83
CA ASN A 45 -11.87 -6.77 -7.85
C ASN A 45 -11.70 -8.21 -7.34
N SER A 46 -10.86 -9.03 -7.98
CA SER A 46 -10.51 -10.39 -7.54
C SER A 46 -9.28 -10.41 -6.63
N TYR A 47 -9.09 -9.35 -5.84
CA TYR A 47 -7.96 -9.24 -4.93
C TYR A 47 -7.96 -10.41 -3.93
N GLY A 48 -6.84 -11.14 -3.89
CA GLY A 48 -6.70 -12.29 -3.00
C GLY A 48 -7.43 -13.57 -3.40
N PHE A 49 -7.90 -13.65 -4.64
CA PHE A 49 -8.50 -14.87 -5.18
C PHE A 49 -7.40 -15.86 -5.57
N VAL A 50 -7.55 -17.12 -5.17
CA VAL A 50 -6.74 -18.23 -5.71
C VAL A 50 -7.35 -18.75 -7.01
N GLY A 51 -6.64 -19.66 -7.71
CA GLY A 51 -7.16 -20.24 -8.95
C GLY A 51 -8.53 -20.91 -8.79
N ALA A 52 -8.80 -21.53 -7.63
CA ALA A 52 -10.12 -22.08 -7.31
C ALA A 52 -11.21 -21.00 -7.17
N ASP A 53 -10.89 -19.86 -6.56
CA ASP A 53 -11.84 -18.75 -6.39
C ASP A 53 -12.17 -18.10 -7.74
N ILE A 54 -11.17 -17.95 -8.62
CA ILE A 54 -11.37 -17.44 -9.98
C ILE A 54 -12.21 -18.42 -10.80
N SER A 55 -11.92 -19.73 -10.69
CA SER A 55 -12.76 -20.75 -11.33
C SER A 55 -14.20 -20.71 -10.83
N ALA A 56 -14.39 -20.52 -9.52
CA ALA A 56 -15.71 -20.33 -8.92
C ALA A 56 -16.39 -19.06 -9.45
N LEU A 57 -15.66 -17.94 -9.58
CA LEU A 57 -16.17 -16.68 -10.13
C LEU A 57 -16.69 -16.83 -11.55
N VAL A 58 -15.91 -17.44 -12.43
CA VAL A 58 -16.31 -17.69 -13.82
C VAL A 58 -17.53 -18.61 -13.86
N ARG A 59 -17.55 -19.68 -13.05
CA ARG A 59 -18.67 -20.61 -12.96
C ARG A 59 -19.95 -19.95 -12.44
N GLU A 60 -19.86 -19.15 -11.39
CA GLU A 60 -21.01 -18.42 -10.84
C GLU A 60 -21.53 -17.39 -11.85
N SER A 61 -20.65 -16.73 -12.59
CA SER A 61 -21.03 -15.77 -13.63
C SER A 61 -21.79 -16.45 -14.76
N ALA A 62 -21.33 -17.64 -15.18
CA ALA A 62 -22.07 -18.49 -16.11
C ALA A 62 -23.45 -18.90 -15.56
N MET A 63 -23.54 -19.21 -14.27
CA MET A 63 -24.80 -19.56 -13.62
C MET A 63 -25.77 -18.38 -13.53
N LYS A 64 -25.27 -17.15 -13.27
CA LYS A 64 -26.10 -15.93 -13.30
C LYS A 64 -26.62 -15.65 -14.71
N ALA A 65 -25.78 -15.81 -15.73
CA ALA A 65 -26.20 -15.69 -17.12
C ALA A 65 -27.24 -16.76 -17.48
N LEU A 66 -27.01 -18.04 -17.14
CA LEU A 66 -27.94 -19.13 -17.39
C LEU A 66 -29.32 -18.87 -16.77
N ARG A 67 -29.38 -18.32 -15.55
CA ARG A 67 -30.64 -17.96 -14.89
C ARG A 67 -31.46 -16.93 -15.68
N ARG A 68 -30.85 -16.08 -16.52
CA ARG A 68 -31.59 -15.15 -17.39
C ARG A 68 -32.30 -15.86 -18.52
N TYR A 69 -31.67 -16.89 -19.08
CA TYR A 69 -32.20 -17.65 -20.21
C TYR A 69 -33.03 -18.86 -19.77
N LEU A 70 -32.93 -19.28 -18.51
CA LEU A 70 -33.71 -20.40 -17.95
C LEU A 70 -35.22 -20.31 -18.22
N PRO A 71 -35.89 -19.13 -18.17
CA PRO A 71 -37.31 -19.02 -18.51
C PRO A 71 -37.63 -19.26 -19.99
N GLU A 72 -36.65 -19.13 -20.88
CA GLU A 72 -36.78 -19.35 -22.33
C GLU A 72 -36.38 -20.79 -22.74
N ILE A 73 -35.84 -21.57 -21.80
CA ILE A 73 -35.43 -22.95 -22.02
C ILE A 73 -36.53 -23.88 -21.49
N ASP A 74 -37.08 -24.70 -22.38
CA ASP A 74 -37.91 -25.83 -21.94
C ASP A 74 -37.00 -26.95 -21.41
N LEU A 75 -37.17 -27.29 -20.14
CA LEU A 75 -36.38 -28.33 -19.48
C LEU A 75 -36.90 -29.75 -19.80
N GLU A 76 -38.06 -29.87 -20.44
CA GLU A 76 -38.65 -31.16 -20.86
C GLU A 76 -38.10 -31.63 -22.21
N GLU A 77 -37.56 -30.73 -23.04
CA GLU A 77 -36.94 -31.06 -24.32
C GLU A 77 -35.48 -31.51 -24.18
N GLU A 78 -35.05 -32.48 -25.00
CA GLU A 78 -33.66 -32.99 -24.99
C GLU A 78 -32.64 -31.99 -25.55
N THR A 79 -33.09 -30.98 -26.31
CA THR A 79 -32.21 -30.04 -27.01
C THR A 79 -32.67 -28.60 -26.85
N ILE A 80 -31.71 -27.69 -26.60
CA ILE A 80 -31.98 -26.25 -26.51
C ILE A 80 -32.13 -25.67 -27.94
N PRO A 81 -33.12 -24.81 -28.20
CA PRO A 81 -33.28 -24.16 -29.50
C PRO A 81 -32.00 -23.44 -29.96
N PRO A 82 -31.58 -23.57 -31.24
CA PRO A 82 -30.36 -22.93 -31.75
C PRO A 82 -30.37 -21.40 -31.58
N GLU A 83 -31.54 -20.77 -31.69
CA GLU A 83 -31.71 -19.32 -31.52
C GLU A 83 -31.38 -18.84 -30.10
N VAL A 84 -31.63 -19.68 -29.08
CA VAL A 84 -31.29 -19.38 -27.68
C VAL A 84 -29.80 -19.60 -27.47
N LEU A 85 -29.23 -20.68 -28.02
CA LEU A 85 -27.80 -20.97 -27.94
C LEU A 85 -26.93 -19.87 -28.58
N GLU A 86 -27.35 -19.31 -29.71
CA GLU A 86 -26.64 -18.21 -30.38
C GLU A 86 -26.72 -16.88 -29.61
N LYS A 87 -27.78 -16.67 -28.82
CA LYS A 87 -27.97 -15.46 -28.01
C LYS A 87 -27.39 -15.56 -26.60
N MET A 88 -27.01 -16.77 -26.17
CA MET A 88 -26.48 -17.00 -24.83
C MET A 88 -25.08 -16.40 -24.72
N GLU A 89 -24.99 -15.30 -23.99
CA GLU A 89 -23.75 -14.63 -23.66
C GLU A 89 -23.68 -14.34 -22.15
N VAL A 90 -22.48 -14.35 -21.61
CA VAL A 90 -22.20 -13.93 -20.24
C VAL A 90 -21.70 -12.50 -20.26
N ARG A 91 -22.39 -11.65 -19.51
CA ARG A 91 -22.17 -10.21 -19.46
C ARG A 91 -21.29 -9.81 -18.31
N MET A 92 -20.67 -8.65 -18.42
CA MET A 92 -19.86 -8.10 -17.33
C MET A 92 -20.67 -7.89 -16.04
N ASP A 93 -21.98 -7.64 -16.16
CA ASP A 93 -22.88 -7.54 -15.00
C ASP A 93 -23.02 -8.87 -14.25
N ASP A 94 -22.95 -10.01 -14.93
CA ASP A 94 -22.99 -11.33 -14.30
C ASP A 94 -21.76 -11.55 -13.41
N PHE A 95 -20.57 -11.12 -13.88
CA PHE A 95 -19.34 -11.12 -13.09
C PHE A 95 -19.43 -10.20 -11.87
N LYS A 96 -20.01 -9.00 -12.04
CA LYS A 96 -20.23 -8.04 -10.93
C LYS A 96 -21.18 -8.56 -9.86
N ILE A 97 -22.17 -9.36 -10.23
CA ILE A 97 -23.09 -10.00 -9.30
C ILE A 97 -22.40 -11.21 -8.64
N ALA A 98 -21.76 -12.07 -9.41
CA ALA A 98 -21.13 -13.30 -8.94
C ALA A 98 -20.03 -13.04 -7.90
N ILE A 99 -19.22 -11.99 -8.07
CA ILE A 99 -18.11 -11.68 -7.16
C ILE A 99 -18.57 -11.35 -5.74
N ARG A 100 -19.82 -10.92 -5.56
CA ARG A 100 -20.39 -10.60 -4.24
C ARG A 100 -20.69 -11.84 -3.40
N ASP A 101 -20.86 -12.98 -4.07
CA ASP A 101 -21.21 -14.25 -3.44
C ASP A 101 -19.95 -15.10 -3.13
N ILE A 102 -18.76 -14.61 -3.51
CA ILE A 102 -17.50 -15.35 -3.39
C ILE A 102 -16.61 -14.68 -2.35
N GLU A 103 -16.30 -15.43 -1.29
CA GLU A 103 -15.29 -15.03 -0.31
C GLU A 103 -13.89 -15.47 -0.77
N PRO A 104 -12.88 -14.59 -0.77
CA PRO A 104 -11.53 -14.97 -1.17
C PRO A 104 -10.92 -15.95 -0.17
N SER A 105 -10.47 -17.10 -0.67
CA SER A 105 -9.90 -18.16 0.16
C SER A 105 -8.54 -17.78 0.75
N ALA A 106 -7.76 -16.94 0.04
CA ALA A 106 -6.42 -16.57 0.48
C ALA A 106 -6.38 -15.38 1.45
N LEU A 107 -7.51 -14.83 1.95
CA LEU A 107 -7.50 -13.71 2.92
C LEU A 107 -6.66 -13.99 4.20
N ARG A 108 -6.24 -15.24 4.40
CA ARG A 108 -5.33 -15.71 5.46
C ARG A 108 -3.85 -15.70 5.09
N GLU A 109 -3.48 -15.57 3.82
CA GLU A 109 -2.08 -15.57 3.36
C GLU A 109 -1.57 -14.16 3.05
N ILE A 110 -0.31 -13.91 3.42
CA ILE A 110 0.40 -12.66 3.13
C ILE A 110 0.60 -12.54 1.62
N TYR A 111 -0.03 -11.54 1.01
CA TYR A 111 0.07 -11.27 -0.41
C TYR A 111 1.33 -10.49 -0.75
N VAL A 112 1.94 -10.87 -1.86
CA VAL A 112 3.02 -10.13 -2.49
C VAL A 112 2.43 -9.45 -3.73
N GLU A 113 2.44 -8.13 -3.75
CA GLU A 113 1.94 -7.34 -4.87
C GLU A 113 3.06 -6.55 -5.53
N ILE A 114 2.90 -6.26 -6.82
CA ILE A 114 3.65 -5.20 -7.48
C ILE A 114 2.67 -4.03 -7.64
N PRO A 115 2.84 -2.92 -6.90
CA PRO A 115 1.95 -1.77 -7.04
C PRO A 115 2.03 -1.22 -8.46
N ALA A 116 0.91 -0.68 -8.96
CA ALA A 116 0.86 0.00 -10.25
C ALA A 116 1.10 1.52 -10.15
N VAL A 117 1.42 2.02 -8.95
CA VAL A 117 1.51 3.45 -8.67
C VAL A 117 2.89 3.97 -9.06
N GLY A 118 2.96 4.99 -9.91
CA GLY A 118 4.22 5.61 -10.34
C GLY A 118 4.61 6.86 -9.54
N TRP A 119 5.84 7.35 -9.74
CA TRP A 119 6.27 8.65 -9.18
C TRP A 119 5.47 9.84 -9.72
N GLU A 120 4.85 9.68 -10.88
CA GLU A 120 4.00 10.67 -11.54
C GLU A 120 2.71 10.94 -10.76
N GLU A 121 2.20 9.92 -10.05
CA GLU A 121 1.02 10.03 -9.21
C GLU A 121 1.31 10.66 -7.84
N VAL A 122 2.60 10.85 -7.50
CA VAL A 122 3.03 11.52 -6.28
C VAL A 122 3.42 12.96 -6.60
N GLY A 123 2.56 13.92 -6.28
CA GLY A 123 2.85 15.34 -6.51
C GLY A 123 3.87 15.92 -5.51
N GLY A 124 5.00 16.43 -6.02
CA GLY A 124 6.00 17.16 -5.23
C GLY A 124 6.95 16.27 -4.43
N LEU A 125 7.38 16.77 -3.25
CA LEU A 125 8.24 16.06 -2.28
C LEU A 125 9.60 15.61 -2.83
N GLU A 126 10.22 16.40 -3.70
CA GLU A 126 11.44 15.99 -4.43
C GLU A 126 12.58 15.52 -3.51
N GLU A 127 12.82 16.24 -2.41
CA GLU A 127 13.83 15.86 -1.43
C GLU A 127 13.53 14.51 -0.75
N VAL A 128 12.27 14.26 -0.39
CA VAL A 128 11.86 12.99 0.22
C VAL A 128 11.98 11.85 -0.80
N LYS A 129 11.60 12.11 -2.06
CA LYS A 129 11.74 11.15 -3.15
C LYS A 129 13.20 10.78 -3.36
N GLU A 130 14.10 11.76 -3.47
CA GLU A 130 15.53 11.53 -3.65
C GLU A 130 16.11 10.69 -2.50
N ARG A 131 15.83 11.07 -1.24
CA ARG A 131 16.25 10.28 -0.08
C ARG A 131 15.70 8.86 -0.09
N LEU A 132 14.46 8.65 -0.53
CA LEU A 132 13.88 7.30 -0.65
C LEU A 132 14.54 6.49 -1.77
N LYS A 133 14.88 7.10 -2.91
CA LYS A 133 15.63 6.44 -3.97
C LYS A 133 16.99 5.95 -3.46
N GLU A 134 17.71 6.80 -2.73
CA GLU A 134 18.99 6.43 -2.11
C GLU A 134 18.86 5.29 -1.09
N SER A 135 17.76 5.29 -0.32
CA SER A 135 17.59 4.38 0.81
C SER A 135 16.96 3.05 0.43
N VAL A 136 16.19 2.99 -0.66
CA VAL A 136 15.40 1.83 -1.06
C VAL A 136 15.75 1.36 -2.46
N GLU A 137 15.71 2.27 -3.44
CA GLU A 137 15.94 1.91 -4.85
C GLU A 137 17.38 1.48 -5.09
N TRP A 138 18.37 2.24 -4.60
CA TRP A 138 19.78 1.93 -4.86
C TRP A 138 20.25 0.62 -4.23
N PRO A 139 19.93 0.29 -2.96
CA PRO A 139 20.26 -1.02 -2.40
C PRO A 139 19.70 -2.20 -3.20
N LEU A 140 18.50 -2.06 -3.77
CA LEU A 140 17.82 -3.13 -4.50
C LEU A 140 18.26 -3.24 -5.97
N THR A 141 18.55 -2.11 -6.61
CA THR A 141 18.90 -2.05 -8.04
C THR A 141 20.41 -2.05 -8.30
N LYS A 142 21.22 -1.58 -7.34
CA LYS A 142 22.68 -1.40 -7.47
C LYS A 142 23.45 -1.91 -6.23
N PRO A 143 23.28 -3.18 -5.83
CA PRO A 143 23.97 -3.73 -4.66
C PRO A 143 25.51 -3.67 -4.78
N GLU A 144 26.05 -3.80 -6.00
CA GLU A 144 27.50 -3.75 -6.28
C GLU A 144 28.17 -2.45 -5.80
N LEU A 145 27.45 -1.32 -5.84
CA LEU A 145 27.98 -0.04 -5.36
C LEU A 145 28.17 -0.08 -3.84
N PHE A 146 27.25 -0.67 -3.09
CA PHE A 146 27.34 -0.79 -1.64
C PHE A 146 28.49 -1.71 -1.24
N GLU A 147 28.70 -2.80 -1.98
CA GLU A 147 29.86 -3.68 -1.79
C GLU A 147 31.18 -2.96 -2.10
N HIS A 148 31.24 -2.22 -3.22
CA HIS A 148 32.43 -1.46 -3.62
C HIS A 148 32.84 -0.42 -2.58
N PHE A 149 31.88 0.34 -2.05
CA PHE A 149 32.13 1.34 -1.01
C PHE A 149 32.23 0.73 0.41
N GLY A 150 31.98 -0.56 0.58
CA GLY A 150 31.99 -1.24 1.88
C GLY A 150 30.93 -0.73 2.86
N VAL A 151 29.83 -0.17 2.34
CA VAL A 151 28.76 0.43 3.14
C VAL A 151 27.58 -0.54 3.21
N LYS A 152 27.05 -0.75 4.40
CA LYS A 152 25.82 -1.55 4.56
C LYS A 152 24.61 -0.71 4.17
N PRO A 153 23.69 -1.24 3.35
CA PRO A 153 22.45 -0.55 3.03
C PRO A 153 21.56 -0.41 4.28
N PRO A 154 20.74 0.65 4.36
CA PRO A 154 19.82 0.84 5.48
C PRO A 154 18.76 -0.26 5.46
N ARG A 155 18.49 -0.86 6.63
CA ARG A 155 17.52 -1.97 6.75
C ARG A 155 16.09 -1.52 6.97
N GLY A 156 15.92 -0.36 7.61
CA GLY A 156 14.62 0.15 8.03
C GLY A 156 14.50 1.65 7.83
N ILE A 157 13.36 2.07 7.31
CA ILE A 157 13.01 3.48 7.10
C ILE A 157 11.68 3.77 7.78
N VAL A 158 11.59 4.86 8.52
CA VAL A 158 10.34 5.36 9.10
C VAL A 158 9.92 6.62 8.35
N LEU A 159 8.73 6.59 7.76
CA LEU A 159 8.02 7.74 7.23
C LEU A 159 7.07 8.28 8.30
N PHE A 160 7.22 9.54 8.67
CA PHE A 160 6.28 10.18 9.59
C PHE A 160 5.79 11.53 9.05
N GLY A 161 4.61 11.94 9.47
CA GLY A 161 4.03 13.23 9.09
C GLY A 161 2.53 13.24 9.27
N ALA A 162 1.90 14.36 8.95
CA ALA A 162 0.45 14.52 9.10
C ALA A 162 -0.34 13.42 8.35
N PRO A 163 -1.53 13.05 8.84
CA PRO A 163 -2.42 12.15 8.10
C PRO A 163 -2.77 12.78 6.74
N GLY A 164 -2.89 11.94 5.71
CA GLY A 164 -3.25 12.41 4.37
C GLY A 164 -2.11 13.02 3.52
N THR A 165 -0.86 13.00 3.99
CA THR A 165 0.31 13.46 3.20
C THR A 165 0.81 12.45 2.16
N GLY A 166 0.17 11.28 2.04
CA GLY A 166 0.49 10.29 1.01
C GLY A 166 1.64 9.33 1.35
N LYS A 167 1.93 9.08 2.63
CA LYS A 167 2.97 8.11 3.07
C LYS A 167 2.82 6.73 2.43
N THR A 168 1.60 6.18 2.41
CA THR A 168 1.27 4.89 1.77
C THR A 168 1.44 4.94 0.25
N LEU A 169 1.09 6.07 -0.39
CA LEU A 169 1.30 6.26 -1.84
C LEU A 169 2.79 6.35 -2.19
N LEU A 170 3.58 7.06 -1.38
CA LEU A 170 5.04 7.14 -1.49
C LEU A 170 5.69 5.76 -1.42
N ALA A 171 5.27 4.94 -0.45
CA ALA A 171 5.79 3.58 -0.28
C ALA A 171 5.42 2.65 -1.45
N LYS A 172 4.22 2.80 -2.02
CA LYS A 172 3.83 2.07 -3.23
C LYS A 172 4.64 2.53 -4.46
N ALA A 173 4.83 3.84 -4.62
CA ALA A 173 5.59 4.39 -5.74
C ALA A 173 7.06 3.95 -5.76
N ILE A 174 7.73 3.96 -4.60
CA ILE A 174 9.13 3.47 -4.51
C ILE A 174 9.22 1.96 -4.80
N ALA A 175 8.21 1.17 -4.44
CA ALA A 175 8.19 -0.26 -4.73
C ALA A 175 8.06 -0.55 -6.22
N THR A 176 7.18 0.19 -6.91
CA THR A 176 7.03 0.12 -8.38
C THR A 176 8.33 0.47 -9.08
N GLU A 177 8.99 1.58 -8.68
CA GLU A 177 10.23 2.03 -9.31
C GLU A 177 11.39 1.06 -9.07
N ALA A 178 11.51 0.54 -7.84
CA ALA A 178 12.52 -0.45 -7.50
C ALA A 178 12.22 -1.85 -8.11
N LYS A 179 11.08 -2.03 -8.78
CA LYS A 179 10.56 -3.32 -9.28
C LYS A 179 10.62 -4.40 -8.19
N ALA A 180 10.31 -3.99 -6.96
CA ALA A 180 10.38 -4.82 -5.78
C ALA A 180 8.98 -5.30 -5.40
N ASN A 181 8.94 -6.51 -4.87
CA ASN A 181 7.73 -7.09 -4.29
C ASN A 181 7.28 -6.26 -3.08
N PHE A 182 6.01 -5.89 -3.01
CA PHE A 182 5.45 -5.05 -1.95
C PHE A 182 4.53 -5.87 -1.05
N ILE A 183 4.87 -5.95 0.23
CA ILE A 183 4.09 -6.62 1.26
C ILE A 183 3.55 -5.56 2.21
N SER A 184 2.27 -5.22 2.07
CA SER A 184 1.62 -4.21 2.91
C SER A 184 0.96 -4.85 4.12
N ILE A 185 1.22 -4.31 5.30
CA ILE A 185 0.66 -4.78 6.57
C ILE A 185 0.16 -3.57 7.34
N LYS A 186 -1.13 -3.56 7.67
CA LYS A 186 -1.69 -2.53 8.56
C LYS A 186 -1.52 -2.96 10.00
N GLY A 187 -1.17 -2.01 10.86
CA GLY A 187 -0.86 -2.32 12.24
C GLY A 187 -1.96 -3.11 13.01
N PRO A 188 -3.26 -2.77 12.87
CA PRO A 188 -4.34 -3.56 13.47
C PRO A 188 -4.46 -5.00 12.97
N GLU A 189 -4.02 -5.30 11.74
CA GLU A 189 -4.08 -6.64 11.17
C GLU A 189 -3.10 -7.61 11.85
N LEU A 190 -1.95 -7.12 12.34
CA LEU A 190 -0.99 -7.93 13.08
C LEU A 190 -1.52 -8.38 14.46
N VAL A 191 -2.43 -7.58 15.03
CA VAL A 191 -3.05 -7.84 16.35
C VAL A 191 -4.28 -8.72 16.21
N SER A 192 -5.15 -8.44 15.23
CA SER A 192 -6.48 -9.05 15.12
C SER A 192 -6.49 -10.40 14.40
N LYS A 193 -5.70 -10.59 13.33
CA LYS A 193 -5.68 -11.83 12.55
C LYS A 193 -5.02 -13.00 13.30
N TRP A 194 -4.32 -12.74 14.41
CA TRP A 194 -3.37 -13.68 15.00
C TRP A 194 -3.40 -13.71 16.53
N VAL A 195 -4.58 -13.64 17.16
CA VAL A 195 -4.71 -13.78 18.62
C VAL A 195 -4.10 -15.13 19.06
N GLY A 196 -2.92 -15.07 19.70
CA GLY A 196 -2.17 -16.24 20.19
C GLY A 196 -1.02 -16.74 19.29
N GLU A 197 -0.95 -16.32 18.00
CA GLU A 197 0.09 -16.74 17.04
C GLU A 197 0.82 -15.57 16.33
N SER A 198 0.59 -14.30 16.73
CA SER A 198 1.14 -13.12 16.06
C SER A 198 2.68 -13.14 15.85
N GLU A 199 3.44 -13.76 16.76
CA GLU A 199 4.90 -13.90 16.60
C GLU A 199 5.27 -14.81 15.41
N ARG A 200 4.52 -15.90 15.21
CA ARG A 200 4.73 -16.81 14.10
C ARG A 200 4.40 -16.12 12.77
N ALA A 201 3.32 -15.34 12.74
CA ALA A 201 2.93 -14.57 11.58
C ALA A 201 4.03 -13.59 11.14
N VAL A 202 4.61 -12.83 12.09
CA VAL A 202 5.74 -11.92 11.78
C VAL A 202 6.93 -12.69 11.20
N ARG A 203 7.27 -13.87 11.76
CA ARG A 203 8.33 -14.71 11.17
C ARG A 203 8.00 -15.19 9.76
N GLU A 204 6.76 -15.60 9.52
CA GLU A 204 6.31 -16.05 8.20
C GLU A 204 6.31 -14.91 7.17
N ILE A 205 5.96 -13.67 7.56
CA ILE A 205 6.08 -12.47 6.73
C ILE A 205 7.52 -12.26 6.27
N PHE A 206 8.47 -12.20 7.21
CA PHE A 206 9.87 -11.97 6.88
C PHE A 206 10.47 -13.13 6.07
N LYS A 207 10.04 -14.37 6.34
CA LYS A 207 10.43 -15.54 5.54
C LYS A 207 9.93 -15.42 4.10
N LYS A 208 8.66 -15.07 3.90
CA LYS A 208 8.07 -14.85 2.56
C LYS A 208 8.78 -13.72 1.83
N ALA A 209 8.97 -12.57 2.49
CA ALA A 209 9.70 -11.43 1.94
C ALA A 209 11.12 -11.81 1.47
N LYS A 210 11.81 -12.66 2.23
CA LYS A 210 13.15 -13.16 1.88
C LYS A 210 13.11 -14.11 0.68
N GLN A 211 12.12 -14.99 0.61
CA GLN A 211 11.93 -15.88 -0.54
C GLN A 211 11.56 -15.10 -1.81
N SER A 212 10.90 -13.96 -1.66
CA SER A 212 10.50 -13.07 -2.76
C SER A 212 11.45 -11.87 -2.95
N ALA A 213 12.68 -11.91 -2.44
CA ALA A 213 13.62 -10.80 -2.62
C ALA A 213 13.89 -10.53 -4.13
N PRO A 214 13.95 -9.25 -4.59
CA PRO A 214 13.89 -8.02 -3.81
C PRO A 214 12.48 -7.68 -3.32
N SER A 215 12.34 -7.35 -2.02
CA SER A 215 11.05 -7.10 -1.37
C SER A 215 11.07 -5.90 -0.41
N ILE A 216 9.94 -5.19 -0.35
CA ILE A 216 9.67 -4.10 0.59
C ILE A 216 8.52 -4.53 1.50
N ILE A 217 8.78 -4.58 2.80
CA ILE A 217 7.74 -4.79 3.82
C ILE A 217 7.27 -3.42 4.27
N PHE A 218 6.02 -3.07 3.97
CA PHE A 218 5.41 -1.81 4.37
C PHE A 218 4.51 -2.00 5.60
N LEU A 219 4.85 -1.33 6.70
CA LEU A 219 4.10 -1.34 7.95
C LEU A 219 3.31 -0.02 8.06
N ASP A 220 2.03 -0.04 7.73
CA ASP A 220 1.15 1.13 7.85
C ASP A 220 0.55 1.22 9.26
N GLU A 221 0.22 2.43 9.69
CA GLU A 221 -0.27 2.73 11.05
C GLU A 221 0.63 2.13 12.15
N PHE A 222 1.95 2.27 11.97
CA PHE A 222 2.94 1.66 12.84
C PHE A 222 2.80 2.08 14.31
N GLU A 223 2.22 3.26 14.59
CA GLU A 223 1.88 3.71 15.94
C GLU A 223 1.00 2.73 16.70
N SER A 224 0.11 2.01 16.00
CA SER A 224 -0.79 1.05 16.62
C SER A 224 -0.05 -0.13 17.21
N ILE A 225 1.16 -0.43 16.73
CA ILE A 225 2.03 -1.51 17.21
C ILE A 225 3.15 -0.98 18.11
N ALA A 226 3.68 0.20 17.80
CA ALA A 226 4.88 0.75 18.42
C ALA A 226 4.68 1.42 19.80
N HIS A 227 3.44 1.46 20.32
CA HIS A 227 3.03 2.19 21.53
C HIS A 227 4.08 2.20 22.66
N VAL A 228 4.64 3.39 22.93
CA VAL A 228 5.53 3.65 24.07
C VAL A 228 4.87 3.33 25.40
N ARG A 229 5.62 2.63 26.26
CA ARG A 229 5.32 2.32 27.66
C ARG A 229 5.05 3.59 28.48
N SER A 230 3.83 4.11 28.47
CA SER A 230 3.40 5.13 29.43
C SER A 230 2.43 4.53 30.44
N GLY A 231 3.00 4.00 31.52
CA GLY A 231 2.44 3.88 32.87
C GLY A 231 1.00 3.38 33.07
N GLY A 232 0.86 2.17 33.62
CA GLY A 232 -0.09 1.96 34.73
C GLY A 232 -1.28 1.00 34.55
N GLN A 233 -1.45 0.32 33.42
CA GLN A 233 -2.48 -0.74 33.32
C GLN A 233 -1.90 -2.03 32.75
N ALA A 234 -1.51 -2.92 33.66
CA ALA A 234 -1.25 -4.33 33.37
C ALA A 234 -2.57 -5.01 33.00
N GLY A 235 -2.94 -4.95 31.72
CA GLY A 235 -3.94 -5.80 31.11
C GLY A 235 -3.27 -6.77 30.13
N GLU A 236 -3.75 -8.02 30.07
CA GLU A 236 -3.20 -9.12 29.24
C GLU A 236 -3.01 -8.76 27.74
N GLY A 237 -3.73 -7.77 27.22
CA GLY A 237 -3.56 -7.28 25.84
C GLY A 237 -2.25 -6.53 25.56
N SER A 238 -1.65 -5.91 26.59
CA SER A 238 -0.38 -5.18 26.45
C SER A 238 0.83 -6.11 26.24
N ASP A 239 0.79 -7.32 26.80
CA ASP A 239 1.86 -8.32 26.68
C ASP A 239 1.91 -8.95 25.29
N VAL A 240 0.77 -9.12 24.63
CA VAL A 240 0.70 -9.61 23.25
C VAL A 240 1.37 -8.63 22.29
N MET A 241 1.07 -7.33 22.43
CA MET A 241 1.65 -6.32 21.55
C MET A 241 3.19 -6.21 21.70
N ASN A 242 3.67 -6.24 22.94
CA ASN A 242 5.10 -6.21 23.23
C ASN A 242 5.85 -7.39 22.60
N ARG A 243 5.24 -8.57 22.62
CA ARG A 243 5.79 -9.78 21.97
C ARG A 243 5.91 -9.61 20.46
N VAL A 244 4.91 -9.01 19.81
CA VAL A 244 4.93 -8.73 18.36
C VAL A 244 6.04 -7.75 17.99
N VAL A 245 6.19 -6.64 18.73
CA VAL A 245 7.27 -5.66 18.50
C VAL A 245 8.65 -6.29 18.66
N ASN A 246 8.85 -7.05 19.75
CA ASN A 246 10.12 -7.73 19.99
C ASN A 246 10.43 -8.76 18.91
N GLN A 247 9.41 -9.48 18.42
CA GLN A 247 9.60 -10.43 17.32
C GLN A 247 9.92 -9.72 15.99
N LEU A 248 9.31 -8.56 15.72
CA LEU A 248 9.62 -7.74 14.56
C LEU A 248 11.07 -7.26 14.61
N LEU A 249 11.50 -6.74 15.77
CA LEU A 249 12.88 -6.36 16.02
C LEU A 249 13.85 -7.54 15.88
N ALA A 250 13.53 -8.70 16.46
CA ALA A 250 14.35 -9.90 16.34
C ALA A 250 14.44 -10.39 14.88
N SER A 251 13.41 -10.15 14.07
CA SER A 251 13.41 -10.49 12.65
C SER A 251 14.24 -9.50 11.82
N MET A 252 14.32 -8.24 12.24
CA MET A 252 15.20 -7.21 11.65
C MET A 252 16.68 -7.35 12.08
N ASP A 253 16.90 -7.69 13.35
CA ASP A 253 18.22 -7.93 13.95
C ASP A 253 18.77 -9.32 13.58
N GLY A 254 17.92 -10.19 13.02
CA GLY A 254 18.17 -11.60 12.78
C GLY A 254 19.54 -11.92 12.16
N VAL A 255 20.10 -13.05 12.61
CA VAL A 255 21.47 -13.53 12.33
C VAL A 255 21.72 -13.84 10.85
N GLU A 256 20.68 -13.98 10.03
CA GLU A 256 20.82 -14.15 8.59
C GLU A 256 20.67 -12.80 7.88
N SER A 257 21.50 -12.53 6.88
CA SER A 257 21.43 -11.32 6.09
C SER A 257 20.03 -11.14 5.46
N MET A 258 19.42 -9.97 5.69
CA MET A 258 18.23 -9.50 4.97
C MET A 258 18.64 -8.95 3.61
N ASP A 259 19.37 -9.75 2.82
CA ASP A 259 19.81 -9.32 1.51
C ASP A 259 18.58 -9.14 0.61
N GLY A 260 18.40 -7.93 0.11
CA GLY A 260 17.27 -7.58 -0.76
C GLY A 260 15.92 -7.40 -0.05
N VAL A 261 15.86 -7.29 1.29
CA VAL A 261 14.62 -6.98 2.01
C VAL A 261 14.76 -5.67 2.79
N ILE A 262 13.85 -4.73 2.54
CA ILE A 262 13.82 -3.42 3.21
C ILE A 262 12.48 -3.24 3.93
N VAL A 263 12.53 -2.75 5.17
CA VAL A 263 11.33 -2.47 5.97
C VAL A 263 11.03 -0.97 5.93
N VAL A 264 9.82 -0.60 5.52
CA VAL A 264 9.35 0.79 5.51
C VAL A 264 8.15 0.89 6.44
N ALA A 265 8.25 1.67 7.52
CA ALA A 265 7.15 1.91 8.45
C ALA A 265 6.57 3.31 8.22
N ALA A 266 5.25 3.44 8.21
CA ALA A 266 4.56 4.72 8.17
C ALA A 266 3.83 4.99 9.49
N THR A 267 3.97 6.21 10.02
CA THR A 267 3.23 6.63 11.21
C THR A 267 2.70 8.05 11.09
N ASN A 268 1.55 8.30 11.73
CA ASN A 268 1.05 9.67 11.94
C ASN A 268 1.50 10.24 13.28
N ARG A 269 2.00 9.39 14.18
CA ARG A 269 2.27 9.69 15.60
C ARG A 269 3.71 9.31 15.96
N PRO A 270 4.71 10.08 15.49
CA PRO A 270 6.11 9.77 15.72
C PRO A 270 6.51 9.76 17.20
N GLU A 271 5.79 10.47 18.07
CA GLU A 271 5.98 10.47 19.53
C GLU A 271 5.70 9.11 20.18
N MET A 272 4.94 8.25 19.49
CA MET A 272 4.54 6.93 19.96
C MET A 272 5.55 5.85 19.59
N ILE A 273 6.61 6.17 18.83
CA ILE A 273 7.65 5.23 18.45
C ILE A 273 8.67 5.10 19.60
N ASP A 274 8.89 3.86 20.06
CA ASP A 274 9.97 3.58 21.02
C ASP A 274 11.35 3.93 20.41
N PRO A 275 12.17 4.80 21.06
CA PRO A 275 13.52 5.13 20.59
C PRO A 275 14.43 3.91 20.39
N ALA A 276 14.16 2.77 21.03
CA ALA A 276 14.89 1.52 20.79
C ALA A 276 14.73 1.00 19.35
N LEU A 277 13.64 1.34 18.66
CA LEU A 277 13.38 0.99 17.27
C LEU A 277 14.29 1.78 16.30
N LEU A 278 14.73 2.98 16.71
CA LEU A 278 15.49 3.92 15.88
C LEU A 278 17.01 3.76 16.00
N ARG A 279 17.49 2.63 16.53
CA ARG A 279 18.92 2.34 16.67
C ARG A 279 19.50 1.77 15.37
N SER A 280 20.83 1.92 15.22
CA SER A 280 21.59 1.32 14.12
C SER A 280 21.30 -0.18 13.98
N GLY A 281 21.09 -0.66 12.75
CA GLY A 281 20.68 -2.03 12.44
C GLY A 281 19.17 -2.26 12.34
N ARG A 282 18.34 -1.28 12.73
CA ARG A 282 16.87 -1.33 12.71
C ARG A 282 16.30 -0.24 11.79
N PHE A 283 15.58 0.73 12.34
CA PHE A 283 15.08 1.89 11.60
C PHE A 283 16.13 3.01 11.61
N GLU A 284 17.10 2.90 10.71
CA GLU A 284 18.26 3.78 10.60
C GLU A 284 17.94 5.15 9.99
N ARG A 285 16.90 5.21 9.15
CA ARG A 285 16.47 6.47 8.52
C ARG A 285 15.08 6.84 8.96
N VAL A 286 14.92 8.07 9.42
CA VAL A 286 13.63 8.68 9.75
C VAL A 286 13.41 9.84 8.79
N LEU A 287 12.35 9.78 8.00
CA LEU A 287 12.02 10.77 6.99
C LEU A 287 10.69 11.44 7.34
N HIS A 288 10.74 12.76 7.47
CA HIS A 288 9.55 13.60 7.58
C HIS A 288 8.91 13.76 6.20
N VAL A 289 7.61 13.50 6.10
CA VAL A 289 6.79 13.78 4.92
C VAL A 289 5.99 15.06 5.21
N PRO A 290 6.50 16.23 4.77
CA PRO A 290 5.83 17.50 5.04
C PRO A 290 4.51 17.62 4.25
N PRO A 291 3.61 18.52 4.68
CA PRO A 291 2.45 18.89 3.87
C PRO A 291 2.88 19.45 2.51
N PRO A 292 2.05 19.32 1.47
CA PRO A 292 2.41 19.73 0.11
C PRO A 292 2.58 21.25 -0.02
N ASP A 293 3.67 21.67 -0.68
CA ASP A 293 3.93 23.06 -1.05
C ASP A 293 3.03 23.52 -2.21
N ALA A 294 3.11 24.80 -2.59
CA ALA A 294 2.24 25.34 -3.65
C ALA A 294 2.39 24.62 -5.00
N ALA A 295 3.61 24.17 -5.33
CA ALA A 295 3.89 23.42 -6.55
C ALA A 295 3.34 21.98 -6.48
N ALA A 296 3.52 21.30 -5.35
CA ALA A 296 2.97 19.99 -5.07
C ALA A 296 1.43 20.02 -5.10
N ARG A 297 0.80 21.01 -4.46
CA ARG A 297 -0.66 21.17 -4.50
C ARG A 297 -1.20 21.33 -5.92
N ALA A 298 -0.47 22.02 -6.80
CA ALA A 298 -0.83 22.12 -8.21
C ALA A 298 -0.78 20.78 -8.93
N LYS A 299 0.31 20.01 -8.75
CA LYS A 299 0.43 18.67 -9.31
C LYS A 299 -0.63 17.71 -8.77
N ILE A 300 -0.85 17.69 -7.45
CA ILE A 300 -1.87 16.86 -6.80
C ILE A 300 -3.26 17.18 -7.34
N ALA A 301 -3.60 18.47 -7.47
CA ALA A 301 -4.87 18.87 -8.04
C ALA A 301 -5.00 18.47 -9.52
N GLU A 302 -3.93 18.57 -10.31
CA GLU A 302 -3.93 18.13 -11.71
C GLU A 302 -4.20 16.63 -11.83
N ILE A 303 -3.54 15.81 -11.00
CA ILE A 303 -3.74 14.36 -10.96
C ILE A 303 -5.19 14.00 -10.62
N HIS A 304 -5.75 14.58 -9.55
CA HIS A 304 -7.12 14.27 -9.14
C HIS A 304 -8.20 14.87 -10.06
N THR A 305 -7.85 15.90 -10.85
CA THR A 305 -8.80 16.54 -11.77
C THR A 305 -8.69 16.03 -13.20
N ALA A 306 -7.64 15.26 -13.54
CA ALA A 306 -7.47 14.63 -14.86
C ALA A 306 -8.72 13.84 -15.35
N PRO A 307 -9.42 13.03 -14.52
CA PRO A 307 -10.63 12.34 -14.95
C PRO A 307 -11.89 13.22 -14.96
N MET A 308 -11.82 14.47 -14.47
CA MET A 308 -12.99 15.31 -14.26
C MET A 308 -13.27 16.24 -15.45
N PRO A 309 -14.53 16.41 -15.87
CA PRO A 309 -14.90 17.39 -16.89
C PRO A 309 -14.84 18.80 -16.30
N LEU A 310 -13.68 19.47 -16.44
CA LEU A 310 -13.47 20.82 -15.93
C LEU A 310 -14.05 21.89 -16.87
N GLY A 311 -14.71 22.90 -16.29
CA GLY A 311 -15.08 24.12 -17.00
C GLY A 311 -13.88 25.05 -17.25
N LYS A 312 -14.10 26.16 -17.97
CA LYS A 312 -13.06 27.16 -18.23
C LYS A 312 -12.76 27.98 -16.97
N PHE A 313 -11.76 27.58 -16.18
CA PHE A 313 -11.22 28.39 -15.09
C PHE A 313 -9.77 28.00 -14.77
N LYS A 314 -9.06 28.88 -14.05
CA LYS A 314 -7.68 28.63 -13.60
C LYS A 314 -7.69 28.02 -12.21
N MET A 315 -7.20 26.78 -12.08
CA MET A 315 -7.12 26.09 -10.78
C MET A 315 -6.20 26.81 -9.78
N GLY A 316 -5.14 27.47 -10.28
CA GLY A 316 -4.18 28.20 -9.46
C GLY A 316 -4.78 29.26 -8.52
N ASP A 317 -5.93 29.86 -8.85
CA ASP A 317 -6.61 30.81 -7.96
C ASP A 317 -7.17 30.15 -6.69
N ILE A 318 -7.58 28.88 -6.82
CA ILE A 318 -8.19 28.09 -5.75
C ILE A 318 -7.08 27.54 -4.86
N LEU A 319 -6.02 27.01 -5.47
CA LEU A 319 -4.87 26.41 -4.77
C LEU A 319 -4.12 27.39 -3.87
N LYS A 320 -4.12 28.69 -4.21
CA LYS A 320 -3.56 29.76 -3.36
C LYS A 320 -4.25 29.85 -2.00
N LYS A 321 -5.51 29.43 -1.88
CA LYS A 321 -6.30 29.45 -0.64
C LYS A 321 -6.20 28.14 0.14
N LEU A 322 -5.57 27.11 -0.43
CA LEU A 322 -5.47 25.77 0.17
C LEU A 322 -4.18 25.60 0.98
N ASP A 323 -3.83 26.60 1.78
CA ASP A 323 -2.69 26.46 2.68
C ASP A 323 -3.05 25.57 3.88
N GLY A 324 -2.15 24.66 4.26
CA GLY A 324 -2.41 23.63 5.27
C GLY A 324 -3.29 22.44 4.82
N TYR A 325 -3.66 22.37 3.55
CA TYR A 325 -4.38 21.21 2.99
C TYR A 325 -3.40 20.11 2.57
N THR A 326 -3.73 18.87 2.94
CA THR A 326 -2.97 17.67 2.58
C THR A 326 -3.42 17.12 1.22
N GLY A 327 -2.73 16.08 0.71
CA GLY A 327 -3.13 15.41 -0.53
C GLY A 327 -4.55 14.85 -0.44
N ALA A 328 -4.87 14.20 0.69
CA ALA A 328 -6.22 13.69 0.96
C ALA A 328 -7.28 14.81 1.04
N ASP A 329 -6.94 15.98 1.58
CA ASP A 329 -7.89 17.09 1.62
C ASP A 329 -8.15 17.66 0.22
N ILE A 330 -7.13 17.73 -0.64
CA ILE A 330 -7.26 18.19 -2.03
C ILE A 330 -8.09 17.21 -2.84
N GLU A 331 -7.86 15.90 -2.66
CA GLU A 331 -8.71 14.85 -3.23
C GLU A 331 -10.17 15.02 -2.79
N ALA A 332 -10.40 15.24 -1.48
CA ALA A 332 -11.73 15.45 -0.92
C ALA A 332 -12.41 16.71 -1.50
N ILE A 333 -11.66 17.80 -1.71
CA ILE A 333 -12.16 19.02 -2.37
C ILE A 333 -12.59 18.71 -3.81
N CYS A 334 -11.76 17.99 -4.57
CA CYS A 334 -12.07 17.64 -5.96
C CYS A 334 -13.33 16.77 -6.03
N ARG A 335 -13.43 15.77 -5.15
CA ARG A 335 -14.61 14.90 -5.04
C ARG A 335 -15.86 15.70 -4.66
N GLU A 336 -15.78 16.57 -3.67
CA GLU A 336 -16.93 17.37 -3.22
C GLU A 336 -17.36 18.37 -4.31
N ALA A 337 -16.42 18.97 -5.04
CA ALA A 337 -16.71 19.84 -6.17
C ALA A 337 -17.46 19.10 -7.29
N ALA A 338 -17.08 17.85 -7.57
CA ALA A 338 -17.77 16.98 -8.52
C ALA A 338 -19.19 16.64 -8.03
N LEU A 339 -19.36 16.27 -6.76
CA LEU A 339 -20.68 15.99 -6.16
C LEU A 339 -21.60 17.21 -6.19
N ILE A 340 -21.08 18.41 -5.94
CA ILE A 340 -21.86 19.66 -6.05
C ILE A 340 -22.29 19.87 -7.49
N ALA A 341 -21.39 19.67 -8.47
CA ALA A 341 -21.74 19.77 -9.90
C ALA A 341 -22.86 18.80 -10.29
N MET A 342 -22.78 17.56 -9.81
CA MET A 342 -23.78 16.51 -10.04
C MET A 342 -25.13 16.88 -9.44
N ARG A 343 -25.18 17.42 -8.20
CA ARG A 343 -26.42 17.88 -7.57
C ARG A 343 -27.08 19.03 -8.33
N GLU A 344 -26.28 19.89 -8.96
CA GLU A 344 -26.77 20.97 -9.82
C GLU A 344 -27.15 20.49 -11.24
N ASN A 345 -27.07 19.19 -11.54
CA ASN A 345 -27.27 18.61 -12.87
C ASN A 345 -26.37 19.24 -13.96
N LYS A 346 -25.17 19.70 -13.59
CA LYS A 346 -24.18 20.25 -14.53
C LYS A 346 -23.25 19.16 -15.04
N LYS A 347 -22.96 19.20 -16.35
CA LYS A 347 -22.00 18.27 -16.99
C LYS A 347 -20.53 18.61 -16.74
N THR A 348 -20.23 19.80 -16.22
CA THR A 348 -18.87 20.29 -16.00
C THR A 348 -18.72 20.90 -14.62
N VAL A 349 -17.57 20.68 -13.98
CA VAL A 349 -17.23 21.27 -12.68
C VAL A 349 -16.73 22.70 -12.88
N SER A 350 -17.36 23.66 -12.20
CA SER A 350 -17.04 25.08 -12.33
C SER A 350 -16.24 25.60 -11.13
N LYS A 351 -15.63 26.79 -11.26
CA LYS A 351 -14.93 27.48 -10.15
C LYS A 351 -15.82 27.63 -8.91
N LYS A 352 -17.12 27.91 -9.08
CA LYS A 352 -18.08 28.06 -7.97
C LYS A 352 -18.20 26.78 -7.14
N ASN A 353 -18.16 25.63 -7.79
CA ASN A 353 -18.32 24.33 -7.15
C ASN A 353 -17.10 24.03 -6.27
N PHE A 354 -15.89 24.37 -6.75
CA PHE A 354 -14.67 24.28 -5.96
C PHE A 354 -14.65 25.28 -4.80
N GLU A 355 -15.12 26.52 -5.01
CA GLU A 355 -15.23 27.50 -3.93
C GLU A 355 -16.22 27.07 -2.83
N GLU A 356 -17.30 26.38 -3.20
CA GLU A 356 -18.23 25.80 -2.24
C GLU A 356 -17.64 24.55 -1.55
N ALA A 357 -16.94 23.68 -2.29
CA ALA A 357 -16.21 22.55 -1.72
C ALA A 357 -15.17 22.98 -0.67
N CYS A 358 -14.42 24.06 -0.94
CA CYS A 358 -13.46 24.65 0.00
C CYS A 358 -14.10 25.17 1.30
N LYS A 359 -15.42 25.43 1.32
CA LYS A 359 -16.13 25.82 2.55
C LYS A 359 -16.53 24.61 3.39
N ARG A 360 -16.68 23.44 2.75
CA ARG A 360 -17.12 22.18 3.38
C ARG A 360 -15.94 21.37 3.91
N VAL A 361 -14.86 21.30 3.14
CA VAL A 361 -13.62 20.62 3.53
C VAL A 361 -12.75 21.59 4.32
N ARG A 362 -12.26 21.17 5.48
CA ARG A 362 -11.34 21.96 6.32
C ARG A 362 -9.92 21.46 6.13
N ALA A 363 -8.94 22.35 6.30
CA ALA A 363 -7.54 21.98 6.33
C ALA A 363 -7.26 21.01 7.48
N THR A 364 -6.62 19.88 7.18
CA THR A 364 -6.21 18.92 8.20
C THR A 364 -5.00 19.42 8.99
N VAL A 365 -4.08 20.15 8.34
CA VAL A 365 -2.86 20.63 9.00
C VAL A 365 -3.07 22.04 9.55
N THR A 366 -2.89 22.17 10.86
CA THR A 366 -2.89 23.46 11.56
C THR A 366 -1.46 23.97 11.77
N PRO A 367 -1.24 25.28 11.97
CA PRO A 367 0.08 25.82 12.29
C PRO A 367 0.75 25.13 13.49
N ASN A 368 -0.02 24.86 14.55
CA ASN A 368 0.47 24.16 15.74
C ASN A 368 0.93 22.73 15.41
N MET A 369 0.24 22.05 14.49
CA MET A 369 0.62 20.72 14.04
C MET A 369 1.91 20.75 13.20
N MET A 370 2.14 21.79 12.41
CA MET A 370 3.41 21.98 11.70
C MET A 370 4.57 22.20 12.67
N GLU A 371 4.39 23.06 13.68
CA GLU A 371 5.40 23.25 14.73
C GLU A 371 5.72 21.95 15.45
N TYR A 372 4.69 21.15 15.75
CA TYR A 372 4.83 19.84 16.36
C TYR A 372 5.67 18.89 15.48
N TYR A 373 5.35 18.74 14.19
CA TYR A 373 6.11 17.85 13.30
C TYR A 373 7.53 18.32 13.04
N ASN A 374 7.76 19.63 12.91
CA ASN A 374 9.11 20.20 12.78
C ASN A 374 9.95 19.95 14.04
N LYS A 375 9.33 20.07 15.23
CA LYS A 375 9.99 19.73 16.49
C LYS A 375 10.31 18.23 16.56
N MET A 376 9.41 17.36 16.13
CA MET A 376 9.67 15.92 16.06
C MET A 376 10.77 15.58 15.05
N GLU A 377 10.80 16.24 13.90
CA GLU A 377 11.88 16.08 12.92
C GLU A 377 13.23 16.45 13.54
N SER A 378 13.34 17.62 14.17
CA SER A 378 14.58 17.98 14.87
C SER A 378 14.95 16.97 15.96
N MET A 379 14.01 16.44 16.74
CA MET A 379 14.31 15.47 17.79
C MET A 379 14.77 14.12 17.25
N LEU A 380 14.08 13.59 16.24
CA LEU A 380 14.30 12.24 15.71
C LEU A 380 15.44 12.18 14.69
N VAL A 381 15.65 13.26 13.93
CA VAL A 381 16.74 13.37 12.95
C VAL A 381 18.03 13.87 13.62
N SER A 382 17.98 14.71 14.66
CA SER A 382 19.20 15.18 15.34
C SER A 382 19.96 14.08 16.09
N GLY A 383 19.29 12.98 16.46
CA GLY A 383 19.96 11.80 17.00
C GLY A 383 20.94 11.15 16.02
N LEU A 384 20.73 11.33 14.71
CA LEU A 384 21.58 10.81 13.62
C LEU A 384 22.58 11.87 13.11
N SER A 385 22.30 13.17 13.27
CA SER A 385 23.18 14.26 12.82
C SER A 385 24.05 14.89 13.92
N ASN A 386 23.96 14.44 15.18
CA ASN A 386 24.79 14.95 16.28
C ASN A 386 26.22 14.39 16.33
N ILE A 387 26.68 13.69 15.29
CA ILE A 387 28.11 13.65 14.97
C ILE A 387 28.46 14.96 14.24
N LYS A 388 28.25 16.11 14.92
CA LYS A 388 29.08 17.26 14.64
C LYS A 388 30.47 16.86 15.11
N ARG A 389 31.38 16.76 14.14
CA ARG A 389 32.83 16.69 14.36
C ARG A 389 33.22 17.73 15.41
N ASP A 390 33.43 17.30 16.65
CA ASP A 390 34.37 17.98 17.52
C ASP A 390 35.74 17.42 17.16
N GLU A 391 36.53 18.20 16.42
CA GLU A 391 37.91 17.88 16.02
C GLU A 391 38.90 17.86 17.20
N ARG A 392 38.44 17.69 18.44
CA ARG A 392 39.29 17.64 19.63
C ARG A 392 38.73 16.62 20.62
N ASP A 393 39.21 15.39 20.46
CA ASP A 393 39.46 14.38 21.50
C ASP A 393 39.32 12.96 20.89
N PHE A 394 40.18 12.66 19.91
CA PHE A 394 40.48 11.28 19.54
C PHE A 394 41.67 10.80 20.38
N ILE A 395 41.39 10.35 21.61
CA ILE A 395 42.14 9.23 22.18
C ILE A 395 41.16 8.06 22.16
N GLY A 396 41.32 7.22 21.14
CA GLY A 396 40.43 6.09 20.86
C GLY A 396 40.36 5.11 22.04
N MET A 397 39.15 4.64 22.32
CA MET A 397 38.87 3.57 23.28
C MET A 397 38.57 2.23 22.57
N GLU A 398 38.90 2.12 21.28
CA GLU A 398 38.77 0.87 20.50
C GLU A 398 40.13 0.41 19.99
N ALA A 399 40.96 0.00 20.94
CA ALA A 399 42.05 -0.95 20.73
C ALA A 399 42.35 -1.65 22.06
N MET A 400 41.56 -2.67 22.39
CA MET A 400 41.99 -3.83 23.19
C MET A 400 41.14 -5.05 22.85
#